data_AF-A0A7K4FUX4-F1
#
_entry.id   AF-A0A7K4FUX4-F1
#
_cell.length_a   1.000
_cell.length_b   1.000
_cell.length_c   1.000
_cell.angle_alpha   90.00
_cell.angle_beta   90.00
_cell.angle_gamma   90.00
#
_symmetry.space_group_name_H-M   'P 1'
#
loop_
_entity.id
_entity.type
_entity.pdbx_description
1 polymer ?
#
loop_
_entity_poly.entity_id
_entity_poly.type
_entity_poly.pdbx_seq_one_letter_code
_entity_poly.pdbx_strand_id
1 'polypeptide(L)' 'VDSWKAFNEAINAGLSFVPAKPFFLRGGETMARLSVAISNEDQIKEGVDILSSIKKKIIQ' A
#
# COMPACT_ATOMS: atom_id res chain seq x y z
N VAL A 1 -6.22 0.79 -9.43
CA VAL A 1 -5.12 -0.18 -9.25
C VAL A 1 -5.61 -1.23 -8.27
N ASP A 2 -5.54 -2.50 -8.64
CA ASP A 2 -5.86 -3.61 -7.73
C ASP A 2 -4.91 -3.59 -6.52
N SER A 3 -5.48 -3.62 -5.31
CA SER A 3 -4.74 -3.47 -4.05
C SER A 3 -3.85 -4.67 -3.72
N TRP A 4 -4.18 -5.87 -4.20
CA TRP A 4 -3.34 -7.06 -4.05
C TRP A 4 -2.12 -7.00 -4.97
N LYS A 5 -2.32 -6.54 -6.21
CA LYS A 5 -1.19 -6.27 -7.13
C LYS A 5 -0.25 -5.22 -6.54
N ALA A 6 -0.80 -4.13 -6.02
CA ALA A 6 0.00 -3.09 -5.36
C ALA A 6 0.74 -3.61 -4.12
N PHE A 7 0.11 -4.50 -3.35
CA PHE A 7 0.70 -5.10 -2.15
C PHE A 7 1.90 -5.99 -2.47
N ASN A 8 1.78 -6.84 -3.49
CA ASN A 8 2.87 -7.72 -3.92
C ASN A 8 4.09 -6.92 -4.39
N GLU A 9 3.88 -5.82 -5.12
CA GLU A 9 4.96 -4.90 -5.51
C GLU A 9 5.56 -4.16 -4.30
N ALA A 10 4.73 -3.77 -3.33
CA ALA A 10 5.18 -3.08 -2.13
C ALA A 10 6.07 -3.94 -1.23
N ILE A 11 5.73 -5.21 -1.04
CA ILE A 11 6.56 -6.13 -0.25
C ILE A 11 7.98 -6.21 -0.84
N ASN A 12 8.09 -6.31 -2.16
CA ASN A 12 9.38 -6.37 -2.85
C ASN A 12 10.21 -5.08 -2.68
N ALA A 13 9.55 -3.96 -2.38
CA ALA A 13 10.17 -2.67 -2.12
C ALA A 13 10.37 -2.38 -0.62
N GLY A 14 10.12 -3.35 0.27
CA GLY A 14 10.32 -3.20 1.71
C GLY A 14 9.15 -2.56 2.46
N LEU A 15 7.99 -2.39 1.82
CA LEU A 15 6.79 -1.81 2.43
C LEU A 15 5.66 -2.85 2.57
N SER A 16 5.06 -2.92 3.75
CA SER A 16 3.86 -3.74 3.98
C SER A 16 2.63 -2.88 4.30
N PHE A 17 1.48 -3.31 3.81
CA PHE A 17 0.17 -2.75 4.15
C PHE A 17 -0.91 -3.83 4.07
N VAL A 18 -2.15 -3.53 4.48
CA VAL A 18 -3.24 -4.51 4.37
C VAL A 18 -4.17 -4.12 3.21
N PRO A 19 -4.31 -4.94 2.15
CA PRO A 19 -5.35 -4.76 1.14
C PRO A 19 -6.73 -4.72 1.80
N ALA A 20 -7.55 -3.72 1.48
CA ALA A 20 -8.75 -3.46 2.26
C ALA A 20 -9.94 -4.38 1.89
N LYS A 21 -9.88 -5.09 0.75
CA LYS A 21 -10.98 -5.93 0.25
C LYS A 21 -11.63 -6.84 1.31
N PRO A 22 -10.90 -7.53 2.21
CA PRO A 22 -11.51 -8.38 3.23
C PRO A 22 -12.42 -7.66 4.23
N PHE A 23 -12.34 -6.33 4.35
CA PHE A 23 -13.19 -5.53 5.24
C PHE A 23 -14.50 -5.06 4.59
N PHE A 24 -14.71 -5.32 3.30
CA PHE A 24 -15.87 -4.85 2.55
C PHE A 24 -16.73 -6.02 2.05
N LEU A 25 -18.05 -5.92 2.26
CA LEU A 25 -19.02 -6.85 1.67
C LEU A 25 -19.09 -6.70 0.13
N ARG A 26 -18.89 -5.49 -0.39
CA ARG A 26 -18.81 -5.15 -1.82
C ARG A 26 -17.84 -3.98 -2.00
N GLY A 27 -17.07 -3.96 -3.08
CA GLY A 27 -16.03 -2.94 -3.31
C GLY A 27 -14.73 -3.21 -2.51
N GLY A 28 -13.89 -2.20 -2.39
CA GLY A 28 -12.64 -2.23 -1.60
C GLY A 28 -11.42 -2.76 -2.35
N GLU A 29 -11.56 -3.13 -3.62
CA GLU A 29 -10.49 -3.72 -4.44
C GLU A 29 -9.31 -2.76 -4.66
N THR A 30 -9.54 -1.45 -4.57
CA THR A 30 -8.54 -0.39 -4.80
C THR A 30 -8.07 0.30 -3.52
N MET A 31 -8.52 -0.18 -2.35
CA MET A 31 -8.25 0.45 -1.06
C MET A 31 -7.24 -0.33 -0.24
N ALA A 32 -6.53 0.35 0.66
CA ALA A 32 -5.54 -0.21 1.56
C ALA A 32 -5.66 0.41 2.95
N ARG A 33 -5.33 -0.37 3.98
CA ARG A 33 -5.22 0.10 5.37
C ARG A 33 -3.74 0.26 5.72
N LEU A 34 -3.38 1.45 6.18
CA LEU A 34 -2.05 1.80 6.65
C LEU A 34 -2.07 1.95 8.17
N SER A 35 -0.98 1.57 8.83
CA SER A 35 -0.76 1.81 10.25
C SER A 35 0.44 2.71 10.42
N VAL A 36 0.31 3.73 11.26
CA VAL A 36 1.40 4.64 11.65
C VAL A 36 1.75 4.52 13.13
N ALA A 37 1.08 3.62 13.87
CA ALA A 37 1.15 3.57 15.32
C ALA A 37 2.53 3.22 15.88
N ILE A 38 3.36 2.50 15.11
CA ILE A 38 4.70 2.04 15.52
C ILE A 38 5.83 2.66 14.70
N SER A 39 5.50 3.44 13.68
CA SER A 39 6.47 4.04 12.76
C SER A 39 6.78 5.46 13.19
N ASN A 40 8.03 5.88 13.10
CA ASN A 40 8.39 7.29 13.26
C ASN A 40 8.10 8.10 11.98
N GLU A 41 8.24 9.43 12.05
CA GLU A 41 7.94 10.33 10.92
C GLU A 41 8.75 10.02 9.66
N ASP A 42 10.04 9.75 9.80
CA ASP A 42 10.93 9.47 8.66
C ASP A 42 10.54 8.17 7.95
N GLN A 43 10.21 7.13 8.72
CA GLN A 43 9.70 5.86 8.20
C GLN A 43 8.35 6.02 7.50
N ILE A 44 7.49 6.90 8.00
CA ILE A 44 6.21 7.20 7.34
C ILE A 44 6.45 7.87 5.99
N LYS A 45 7.37 8.85 5.93
CA LYS A 45 7.73 9.53 4.67
C LYS A 45 8.30 8.53 3.65
N GLU A 46 9.26 7.71 4.06
CA GLU A 46 9.84 6.67 3.22
C GLU A 46 8.78 5.70 2.67
N GLY A 47 7.86 5.24 3.53
CA GLY A 47 6.76 4.37 3.12
C GLY A 47 5.82 5.03 2.09
N VAL A 48 5.53 6.32 2.23
CA VAL A 48 4.73 7.08 1.25
C VAL A 48 5.46 7.22 -0.09
N ASP A 49 6.76 7.45 -0.07
CA ASP A 49 7.59 7.55 -1.28
C ASP A 49 7.65 6.23 -2.05
N ILE A 50 7.75 5.11 -1.33
CA ILE A 50 7.66 3.76 -1.91
C ILE A 50 6.29 3.55 -2.58
N LEU A 51 5.18 3.87 -1.90
CA LEU A 51 3.83 3.76 -2.47
C LEU A 51 3.66 4.59 -3.75
N SER A 52 4.19 5.82 -3.74
CA SER A 52 4.14 6.72 -4.91
C SER A 52 4.87 6.12 -6.12
N SER A 53 6.05 5.53 -5.88
CA SER A 53 6.85 4.88 -6.91
C SER A 53 6.15 3.65 -7.49
N ILE A 54 5.55 2.82 -6.65
CA ILE A 54 4.79 1.63 -7.08
C ILE A 54 3.56 2.03 -7.90
N LYS A 55 2.84 3.07 -7.47
CA LYS A 55 1.68 3.58 -8.22
C LYS A 55 2.08 3.97 -9.65
N LYS A 56 3.22 4.64 -9.83
CA LYS A 56 3.74 4.99 -11.17
C LYS A 56 4.05 3.74 -11.99
N LYS A 57 4.75 2.76 -11.40
CA LYS A 57 5.11 1.49 -12.05
C LYS A 57 3.91 0.67 -12.53
N ILE A 58 2.80 0.69 -11.80
CA ILE A 58 1.61 -0.11 -12.13
C ILE A 58 0.70 0.58 -13.18
N ILE A 59 0.75 1.91 -13.27
CA ILE A 59 -0.09 2.71 -14.19
C ILE A 59 0.56 2.90 -15.56
N GLN A 60 1.90 2.92 -15.61
CA GLN A 60 2.67 2.87 -16.87
C GLN A 60 2.67 1.47 -17.46
#